data_AF-G6YVW4-F1
#
_entry.id   AF-G6YVW4-F1
#
_cell.length_a   1.000
_cell.length_b   1.000
_cell.length_c   1.000
_cell.angle_alpha   90.00
_cell.angle_beta   90.00
_cell.angle_gamma   90.00
#
_symmetry.space_group_name_H-M   'P 1'
#
loop_
_entity.id
_entity.type
_entity.pdbx_description
1 polymer ?
#
loop_
_entity_poly.entity_id
_entity_poly.type
_entity_poly.pdbx_seq_one_letter_code
_entity_poly.pdbx_strand_id
1 'polypeptide(L)'
;MRWLALVLVLVSIAIYYLPDFVGPSGGMANVASGSLPRVASLKSPGPADSGVGPGAPADESEMSCARLGWIETAERARSLVDSQPLAEEAGFRIEEVERELAPLHWVLIPPQPEAVALSQFRDIQRQGIDSYLVTEGENRNAISLGLFESRESAISVLEEKNVRILMRYWSTSPEIR
;
A
#
# COMPACT_ATOMS: atom_id res chain seq x y z
N MET A 1 -44.18 -11.70 -3.21
CA MET A 1 -43.61 -10.36 -3.49
C MET A 1 -43.73 -9.39 -2.30
N ARG A 2 -44.93 -9.03 -1.84
CA ARG A 2 -45.12 -8.02 -0.77
C ARG A 2 -44.54 -8.44 0.60
N TRP A 3 -44.61 -9.72 0.92
CA TRP A 3 -44.07 -10.29 2.16
C TRP A 3 -42.54 -10.33 2.17
N LEU A 4 -41.91 -10.54 1.02
CA LEU A 4 -40.45 -10.50 0.87
C LEU A 4 -39.90 -9.08 1.13
N ALA A 5 -40.59 -8.06 0.62
CA ALA A 5 -40.23 -6.67 0.86
C ALA A 5 -40.36 -6.29 2.35
N LEU A 6 -41.44 -6.72 3.03
CA LEU A 6 -41.61 -6.47 4.46
C LEU A 6 -40.54 -7.16 5.31
N VAL A 7 -40.16 -8.39 4.96
CA VAL A 7 -39.07 -9.12 5.66
C VAL A 7 -37.74 -8.41 5.46
N LEU A 8 -37.42 -7.96 4.24
CA LEU A 8 -36.17 -7.23 3.96
C LEU A 8 -36.07 -5.90 4.72
N VAL A 9 -37.19 -5.16 4.83
CA VAL A 9 -37.25 -3.91 5.58
C VAL A 9 -37.05 -4.17 7.08
N LEU A 10 -37.71 -5.19 7.64
CA LEU A 10 -37.52 -5.57 9.04
C LEU A 10 -36.08 -6.02 9.34
N VAL A 11 -35.45 -6.78 8.44
CA VAL A 11 -34.04 -7.21 8.60
C VAL A 11 -33.09 -6.02 8.56
N SER A 12 -33.30 -5.06 7.65
CA SER A 12 -32.46 -3.86 7.56
C SER A 12 -32.58 -2.99 8.81
N ILE A 13 -33.80 -2.82 9.33
CA ILE A 13 -34.05 -2.11 10.59
C ILE A 13 -33.38 -2.85 11.75
N ALA A 14 -33.53 -4.18 11.84
CA ALA A 14 -32.89 -4.96 12.89
C ALA A 14 -31.36 -4.83 12.87
N ILE A 15 -30.72 -4.87 11.69
CA ILE A 15 -29.27 -4.68 11.54
C ILE A 15 -28.84 -3.28 12.00
N TYR A 16 -29.63 -2.25 11.71
CA TYR A 16 -29.31 -0.87 12.08
C TYR A 16 -29.38 -0.64 13.60
N TYR A 17 -30.33 -1.26 14.30
CA TYR A 17 -30.52 -1.10 15.75
C TYR A 17 -29.82 -2.17 16.61
N LEU A 18 -29.33 -3.25 16.01
CA LEU A 18 -28.51 -4.27 16.68
C LEU A 18 -27.25 -3.73 17.39
N PRO A 19 -26.46 -2.79 16.81
CA PRO A 19 -25.28 -2.24 17.50
C PRO A 19 -25.60 -1.35 18.70
N ASP A 20 -26.81 -0.79 18.80
CA ASP A 20 -27.22 0.00 19.97
C ASP A 20 -27.58 -0.89 21.18
N PHE A 21 -28.06 -2.11 20.93
CA PHE A 21 -28.44 -3.07 21.99
C PHE A 21 -27.28 -4.00 22.39
N VAL A 22 -26.36 -4.25 21.46
CA VAL A 22 -25.09 -4.93 21.71
C VAL A 22 -24.01 -3.85 21.72
N GLY A 23 -23.96 -3.07 22.82
CA GLY A 23 -22.92 -2.07 23.04
C GLY A 23 -21.54 -2.62 22.70
N PRO A 24 -20.61 -1.78 22.21
CA PRO A 24 -19.48 -2.19 21.38
C PRO A 24 -18.88 -3.46 21.95
N SER A 25 -19.12 -4.57 21.26
CA SER A 25 -18.43 -5.81 21.48
C SER A 25 -17.00 -5.61 20.97
N GLY A 26 -16.28 -4.74 21.68
CA GLY A 26 -14.86 -4.87 21.90
C GLY A 26 -14.67 -6.23 22.55
N GLY A 27 -14.65 -7.26 21.71
CA GLY A 27 -13.85 -8.42 21.97
C GLY A 27 -12.46 -7.88 22.24
N MET A 28 -12.14 -7.70 23.52
CA MET A 28 -10.78 -7.67 23.98
C MET A 28 -10.22 -9.02 23.56
N ALA A 29 -9.64 -9.08 22.36
CA ALA A 29 -8.60 -10.03 22.09
C ALA A 29 -7.62 -9.82 23.24
N ASN A 30 -7.47 -10.85 24.08
CA ASN A 30 -6.44 -10.87 25.11
C ASN A 30 -5.12 -10.74 24.36
N VAL A 31 -4.65 -9.51 24.18
CA VAL A 31 -3.30 -9.23 23.73
C VAL A 31 -2.44 -9.81 24.84
N ALA A 32 -1.79 -10.93 24.56
CA ALA A 32 -0.88 -11.56 25.48
C ALA A 32 0.00 -10.46 26.06
N SER A 33 0.04 -10.37 27.39
CA SER A 33 0.94 -9.51 28.15
C SER A 33 2.40 -9.97 27.93
N GLY A 34 2.86 -9.93 26.68
CA GLY A 34 4.26 -9.91 26.31
C GLY A 34 4.68 -8.47 26.40
N SER A 35 5.55 -8.19 27.37
CA SER A 35 6.22 -6.90 27.56
C SER A 35 6.90 -6.46 26.25
N LEU A 36 6.17 -5.74 25.40
CA LEU A 36 6.75 -5.08 24.25
C LEU A 36 7.62 -3.93 24.77
N PRO A 37 8.89 -3.82 24.35
CA PRO A 37 9.78 -2.80 24.86
C PRO A 37 9.21 -1.42 24.54
N ARG A 38 8.98 -0.59 25.57
CA ARG A 38 8.61 0.81 25.37
C ARG A 38 9.64 1.48 24.48
N VAL A 39 9.16 2.26 23.52
CA VAL A 39 9.89 2.98 22.46
C VAL A 39 10.79 4.12 23.01
N ALA A 40 11.25 4.01 24.25
CA ALA A 40 12.21 4.92 24.88
C ALA A 40 13.66 4.66 24.41
N SER A 41 13.94 3.55 23.71
CA SER A 41 15.29 3.22 23.25
C SER A 41 15.62 3.69 21.82
N LEU A 42 14.78 4.51 21.19
CA LEU A 42 15.10 5.18 19.91
C LEU A 42 15.41 6.68 20.13
N LYS A 43 16.06 7.02 21.25
CA LYS A 43 16.66 8.35 21.43
C LYS A 43 18.05 8.35 20.77
N SER A 44 18.14 8.94 19.58
CA SER A 44 19.42 9.30 18.96
C SER A 44 20.22 10.23 19.89
N PRO A 45 21.52 9.99 20.14
CA PRO A 45 22.31 10.85 21.01
C PRO A 45 22.68 12.14 20.27
N GLY A 46 21.82 13.15 20.41
CA GLY A 46 22.16 14.56 20.19
C GLY A 46 22.62 15.19 21.52
N PRO A 47 23.59 16.12 21.49
CA PRO A 47 24.36 16.50 22.67
C PRO A 47 23.50 17.22 23.70
N ALA A 48 23.81 16.93 24.96
CA ALA A 48 23.29 17.62 26.12
C ALA A 48 23.49 19.13 26.01
N ASP A 49 22.43 19.90 26.27
CA ASP A 49 22.56 21.04 27.18
C ASP A 49 21.22 21.48 27.78
N SER A 50 21.25 21.68 29.11
CA SER A 50 20.44 22.60 29.94
C SER A 50 18.90 22.52 29.84
N GLY A 51 18.11 22.15 30.84
CA GLY A 51 18.17 22.49 32.27
C GLY A 51 16.91 23.28 32.65
N VAL A 52 15.84 22.62 33.11
CA VAL A 52 14.66 23.28 33.74
C VAL A 52 14.09 22.34 34.83
N GLY A 53 13.92 22.89 36.04
CA GLY A 53 13.54 22.18 37.26
C GLY A 53 12.04 21.83 37.39
N PRO A 54 11.67 21.05 38.42
CA PRO A 54 10.32 20.51 38.57
C PRO A 54 9.40 21.51 39.27
N GLY A 55 8.27 21.86 38.65
CA GLY A 55 7.20 22.57 39.35
C GLY A 55 6.18 23.28 38.47
N ALA A 56 5.19 22.56 37.96
CA ALA A 56 3.81 23.02 37.79
C ALA A 56 2.92 21.80 37.47
N PRO A 57 1.68 21.72 37.99
CA PRO A 57 0.76 20.65 37.63
C PRO A 57 0.33 20.83 36.18
N ALA A 58 0.74 19.88 35.34
CA ALA A 58 0.24 19.72 33.98
C ALA A 58 -1.23 19.29 34.04
N ASP A 59 -2.14 20.27 34.04
CA ASP A 59 -3.49 20.07 33.51
C ASP A 59 -3.37 20.16 31.98
N GLU A 60 -2.77 19.11 31.40
CA GLU A 60 -2.53 19.00 29.98
C GLU A 60 -3.54 17.99 29.46
N SER A 61 -4.71 18.50 29.07
CA SER A 61 -5.52 17.82 28.07
C SER A 61 -4.64 17.67 26.83
N GLU A 62 -4.00 16.51 26.65
CA GLU A 62 -3.19 16.19 25.49
C GLU A 62 -4.03 16.43 24.22
N MET A 63 -3.88 17.59 23.61
CA MET A 63 -4.52 17.93 22.34
C MET A 63 -3.87 17.05 21.26
N SER A 64 -4.46 15.89 21.02
CA SER A 64 -4.00 14.96 19.98
C SER A 64 -4.44 15.47 18.61
N CYS A 65 -3.47 15.69 17.72
CA CYS A 65 -3.75 16.00 16.32
C CYS A 65 -3.99 14.70 15.55
N ALA A 66 -5.21 14.50 15.05
CA ALA A 66 -5.52 13.43 14.13
C ALA A 66 -5.18 13.84 12.68
N ARG A 67 -4.50 12.96 11.94
CA ARG A 67 -4.23 13.16 10.51
C ARG A 67 -5.21 12.35 9.68
N LEU A 68 -5.95 13.01 8.80
CA LEU A 68 -6.78 12.38 7.78
C LEU A 68 -5.97 12.27 6.48
N GLY A 69 -5.87 11.06 5.91
CA GLY A 69 -5.14 10.81 4.65
C GLY A 69 -6.06 10.38 3.51
N TRP A 70 -5.45 10.04 2.37
CA TRP A 70 -6.12 9.56 1.14
C TRP A 70 -7.00 10.59 0.45
N ILE A 71 -6.47 11.81 0.30
CA ILE A 71 -7.08 12.86 -0.51
C ILE A 71 -6.13 13.11 -1.69
N GLU A 72 -6.64 12.87 -2.90
CA GLU A 72 -5.82 12.87 -4.13
C GLU A 72 -5.34 14.27 -4.55
N THR A 73 -6.10 15.32 -4.21
CA THR A 73 -5.80 16.70 -4.62
C THR A 73 -5.98 17.69 -3.47
N ALA A 74 -5.17 18.75 -3.49
CA ALA A 74 -5.26 19.84 -2.54
C ALA A 74 -6.63 20.54 -2.57
N GLU A 75 -7.26 20.67 -3.75
CA GLU A 75 -8.59 21.28 -3.92
C GLU A 75 -9.67 20.48 -3.19
N ARG A 76 -9.60 19.14 -3.28
CA ARG A 76 -10.55 18.27 -2.59
C ARG A 76 -10.35 18.35 -1.08
N ALA A 77 -9.10 18.45 -0.61
CA ALA A 77 -8.80 18.66 0.80
C ALA A 77 -9.37 19.99 1.32
N ARG A 78 -9.21 21.09 0.57
CA ARG A 78 -9.79 22.41 0.91
C ARG A 78 -11.31 22.33 1.01
N SER A 79 -11.97 21.74 0.02
CA SER A 79 -13.44 21.62 0.04
C SER A 79 -13.99 20.83 1.23
N LEU A 80 -13.25 19.81 1.69
CA LEU A 80 -13.62 19.03 2.87
C LEU A 80 -13.47 19.84 4.15
N VAL A 81 -12.38 20.62 4.26
CA VAL A 81 -12.16 21.52 5.40
C VAL A 81 -13.24 22.60 5.42
N ASP A 82 -13.50 23.26 4.29
CA ASP A 82 -14.50 24.34 4.19
C ASP A 82 -15.93 23.87 4.49
N SER A 83 -16.22 22.59 4.25
CA SER A 83 -17.53 22.00 4.55
C SER A 83 -17.75 21.69 6.03
N GLN A 84 -16.70 21.81 6.87
CA GLN A 84 -16.76 21.43 8.28
C GLN A 84 -17.26 22.60 9.15
N PRO A 85 -18.31 22.42 9.98
CA PRO A 85 -18.92 23.50 10.76
C PRO A 85 -17.98 24.20 11.76
N LEU A 86 -16.88 23.55 12.13
CA LEU A 86 -15.88 24.00 13.11
C LEU A 86 -14.51 24.24 12.45
N ALA A 87 -14.47 24.43 11.13
CA ALA A 87 -13.22 24.53 10.37
C ALA A 87 -12.28 25.61 10.90
N GLU A 88 -12.82 26.77 11.28
CA GLU A 88 -12.06 27.91 11.81
C GLU A 88 -11.52 27.66 13.22
N GLU A 89 -12.23 26.88 14.04
CA GLU A 89 -11.89 26.61 15.44
C GLU A 89 -10.96 25.39 15.60
N ALA A 90 -11.08 24.42 14.69
CA ALA A 90 -10.35 23.15 14.75
C ALA A 90 -8.91 23.22 14.20
N GLY A 91 -8.49 24.34 13.62
CA GLY A 91 -7.09 24.56 13.20
C GLY A 91 -6.59 23.59 12.12
N PHE A 92 -7.45 23.23 11.14
CA PHE A 92 -7.08 22.31 10.08
C PHE A 92 -5.87 22.81 9.27
N ARG A 93 -4.89 21.92 9.06
CA ARG A 93 -3.73 22.16 8.20
C ARG A 93 -3.75 21.19 7.03
N ILE A 94 -3.61 21.72 5.82
CA ILE A 94 -3.46 20.93 4.60
C ILE A 94 -1.96 20.83 4.30
N GLU A 95 -1.46 19.61 4.22
CA GLU A 95 -0.08 19.30 3.89
C GLU A 95 -0.08 18.35 2.69
N GLU A 96 0.56 18.77 1.60
CA GLU A 96 0.83 17.88 0.47
C GLU A 96 2.03 17.01 0.83
N VAL A 97 1.79 15.71 0.92
CA VAL A 97 2.81 14.73 1.24
C VAL A 97 3.03 13.86 0.02
N GLU A 98 4.21 13.98 -0.58
CA GLU A 98 4.66 13.04 -1.60
C GLU A 98 4.89 11.68 -0.94
N ARG A 99 4.12 10.67 -1.37
CA ARG A 99 4.29 9.31 -0.89
C ARG A 99 5.20 8.57 -1.85
N GLU A 100 6.34 8.13 -1.34
CA GLU A 100 7.11 7.08 -2.00
C GLU A 100 6.25 5.81 -2.03
N LEU A 101 5.78 5.44 -3.23
CA LEU A 101 5.11 4.17 -3.45
C LEU A 101 6.09 3.04 -3.12
N ALA A 102 5.57 1.96 -2.53
CA ALA A 102 6.38 0.78 -2.30
C ALA A 102 7.01 0.32 -3.63
N PRO A 103 8.30 -0.07 -3.64
CA PRO A 103 8.98 -0.45 -4.86
C PRO A 103 8.31 -1.69 -5.46
N LEU A 104 7.81 -1.56 -6.68
CA LEU A 104 7.25 -2.67 -7.45
C LEU A 104 8.38 -3.61 -7.91
N HIS A 105 8.07 -4.89 -7.98
CA HIS A 105 8.96 -5.94 -8.45
C HIS A 105 8.68 -6.18 -9.93
N TRP A 106 9.61 -5.75 -10.79
CA TRP A 106 9.47 -5.88 -12.24
C TRP A 106 10.17 -7.14 -12.75
N VAL A 107 9.42 -8.03 -13.41
CA VAL A 107 9.97 -9.24 -14.03
C VAL A 107 10.26 -8.98 -15.50
N LEU A 108 11.54 -9.07 -15.87
CA LEU A 108 12.07 -8.70 -17.18
C LEU A 108 12.97 -9.79 -17.76
N ILE A 109 12.81 -10.05 -19.06
CA ILE A 109 13.85 -10.68 -19.88
C ILE A 109 14.72 -9.55 -20.43
N PRO A 110 16.05 -9.61 -20.27
CA PRO A 110 16.95 -8.50 -20.58
C PRO A 110 16.90 -8.09 -22.06
N PRO A 111 17.28 -6.84 -22.38
CA PRO A 111 17.37 -6.33 -23.74
C PRO A 111 18.16 -7.25 -24.66
N GLN A 112 17.58 -7.53 -25.82
CA GLN A 112 18.24 -8.31 -26.88
C GLN A 112 18.20 -7.53 -28.20
N PRO A 113 18.97 -7.96 -29.23
CA PRO A 113 18.86 -7.40 -30.56
C PRO A 113 17.40 -7.41 -31.02
N GLU A 114 16.96 -6.32 -31.66
CA GLU A 114 15.54 -6.06 -31.96
C GLU A 114 14.84 -7.24 -32.67
N ALA A 115 15.49 -7.82 -33.67
CA ALA A 115 14.97 -8.98 -34.39
C ALA A 115 14.76 -10.21 -33.48
N VAL A 116 15.70 -10.43 -32.54
CA VAL A 116 15.65 -11.53 -31.57
C VAL A 116 14.55 -11.26 -30.55
N ALA A 117 14.51 -10.07 -29.96
CA ALA A 117 13.50 -9.67 -28.99
C ALA A 117 12.08 -9.79 -29.56
N LEU A 118 11.87 -9.34 -30.81
CA LEU A 118 10.56 -9.47 -31.48
C LEU A 118 10.17 -10.93 -31.73
N SER A 119 11.13 -11.77 -32.13
CA SER A 119 10.87 -13.19 -32.36
C SER A 119 10.52 -13.92 -31.06
N GLN A 120 11.27 -13.66 -29.99
CA GLN A 120 11.04 -14.23 -28.66
C GLN A 120 9.72 -13.75 -28.07
N PHE A 121 9.41 -12.46 -28.19
CA PHE A 121 8.13 -11.91 -27.77
C PHE A 121 6.95 -12.65 -28.41
N ARG A 122 7.02 -12.89 -29.73
CA ARG A 122 5.99 -13.66 -30.45
C ARG A 122 5.94 -15.13 -30.01
N ASP A 123 7.08 -15.75 -29.70
CA ASP A 123 7.13 -17.11 -29.16
C ASP A 123 6.47 -17.20 -27.78
N ILE A 124 6.68 -16.21 -26.92
CA ILE A 124 6.11 -16.15 -25.56
C ILE A 124 4.60 -15.92 -25.62
N GLN A 125 4.13 -14.95 -26.42
CA GLN A 125 2.70 -14.71 -26.63
C GLN A 125 1.97 -15.96 -27.15
N ARG A 126 2.59 -16.72 -28.06
CA ARG A 126 2.03 -17.99 -28.59
C ARG A 126 1.88 -19.08 -27.53
N GLN A 127 2.64 -19.00 -26.43
CA GLN A 127 2.53 -19.91 -25.30
C GLN A 127 1.41 -19.51 -24.33
N GLY A 128 0.66 -18.45 -24.62
CA GLY A 128 -0.44 -17.95 -23.77
C GLY A 128 0.04 -17.23 -22.53
N ILE A 129 1.24 -16.65 -22.59
CA ILE A 129 1.82 -15.84 -21.50
C ILE A 129 1.70 -14.39 -21.89
N ASP A 130 1.01 -13.62 -21.05
CA ASP A 130 0.89 -12.18 -21.22
C ASP A 130 2.25 -11.52 -21.03
N SER A 131 2.79 -10.96 -22.12
CA SER A 131 4.08 -10.29 -22.13
C SER A 131 3.99 -8.95 -22.86
N TYR A 132 4.94 -8.04 -22.60
CA TYR A 132 5.01 -6.73 -23.24
C TYR A 132 6.43 -6.41 -23.69
N LEU A 133 6.60 -5.86 -24.88
CA LEU A 133 7.91 -5.44 -25.40
C LEU A 133 8.17 -3.99 -25.03
N VAL A 134 9.25 -3.73 -24.30
CA VAL A 134 9.67 -2.38 -23.92
C VAL A 134 10.30 -1.68 -25.13
N THR A 135 9.71 -0.57 -25.58
CA THR A 135 10.11 0.13 -26.80
C THR A 135 11.09 1.28 -26.55
N GLU A 136 11.14 1.81 -25.32
CA GLU A 136 11.84 3.04 -24.97
C GLU A 136 12.61 2.91 -23.64
N GLY A 137 13.53 3.84 -23.41
CA GLY A 137 14.36 3.89 -22.20
C GLY A 137 15.54 2.92 -22.19
N GLU A 138 16.14 2.75 -21.01
CA GLU A 138 17.33 1.90 -20.82
C GLU A 138 17.06 0.41 -21.06
N ASN A 139 15.81 -0.03 -20.83
CA ASN A 139 15.36 -1.40 -21.06
C ASN A 139 14.74 -1.60 -22.46
N ARG A 140 15.08 -0.77 -23.47
CA ARG A 140 14.59 -0.96 -24.84
C ARG A 140 14.90 -2.36 -25.35
N ASN A 141 13.93 -2.99 -26.00
CA ASN A 141 13.94 -4.38 -26.45
C ASN A 141 13.93 -5.44 -25.33
N ALA A 142 13.72 -5.06 -24.08
CA ALA A 142 13.41 -6.02 -23.02
C ALA A 142 11.98 -6.52 -23.14
N ILE A 143 11.72 -7.73 -22.64
CA ILE A 143 10.37 -8.31 -22.59
C ILE A 143 9.92 -8.32 -21.13
N SER A 144 8.89 -7.53 -20.82
CA SER A 144 8.24 -7.46 -19.51
C SER A 144 7.23 -8.60 -19.37
N LEU A 145 7.25 -9.28 -18.23
CA LEU A 145 6.33 -10.35 -17.86
C LEU A 145 5.36 -9.91 -16.74
N GLY A 146 5.48 -8.67 -16.28
CA GLY A 146 4.60 -8.06 -15.28
C GLY A 146 5.33 -7.25 -14.22
N LEU A 147 4.58 -6.35 -13.58
CA LEU A 147 4.98 -5.64 -12.36
C LEU A 147 4.15 -6.17 -11.19
N PHE A 148 4.81 -6.43 -10.06
CA PHE A 148 4.19 -7.06 -8.91
C PHE A 148 4.44 -6.25 -7.64
N GLU A 149 3.43 -6.11 -6.79
CA GLU A 149 3.59 -5.40 -5.51
C GLU A 149 4.45 -6.20 -4.52
N SER A 150 4.36 -7.54 -4.56
CA SER A 150 5.11 -8.42 -3.67
C SER A 150 6.21 -9.19 -4.41
N ARG A 151 7.32 -9.43 -3.69
CA ARG A 151 8.42 -10.27 -4.17
C ARG A 151 7.97 -11.71 -4.43
N GLU A 152 7.07 -12.23 -3.60
CA GLU A 152 6.57 -13.60 -3.69
C GLU A 152 5.73 -13.80 -4.95
N SER A 153 4.87 -12.84 -5.30
CA SER A 153 4.11 -12.86 -6.56
C SER A 153 5.04 -12.83 -7.78
N ALA A 154 6.09 -11.99 -7.75
CA ALA A 154 7.08 -11.95 -8.81
C ALA A 154 7.82 -13.29 -8.97
N ILE A 155 8.18 -13.95 -7.86
CA ILE A 155 8.83 -15.27 -7.86
C ILE A 155 7.87 -16.37 -8.32
N SER A 156 6.63 -16.38 -7.86
CA SER A 156 5.62 -17.36 -8.28
C SER A 156 5.40 -17.33 -9.79
N VAL A 157 5.36 -16.15 -10.41
CA VAL A 157 5.28 -16.01 -11.87
C VAL A 157 6.55 -16.52 -12.57
N LEU A 158 7.71 -16.35 -11.94
CA LEU A 158 8.94 -16.97 -12.43
C LEU A 158 8.82 -18.50 -12.41
N GLU A 159 8.36 -19.08 -11.30
CA GLU A 159 8.28 -20.53 -11.06
C GLU A 159 7.23 -21.25 -11.90
N GLU A 160 6.01 -20.74 -12.01
CA GLU A 160 4.91 -21.47 -12.64
C GLU A 160 4.97 -21.49 -14.17
N LYS A 161 5.30 -20.35 -14.80
CA LYS A 161 5.14 -20.16 -16.25
C LYS A 161 6.44 -19.87 -16.98
N ASN A 162 7.41 -19.29 -16.29
CA ASN A 162 8.62 -18.77 -16.93
C ASN A 162 9.86 -19.63 -16.74
N VAL A 163 9.95 -20.55 -15.77
CA VAL A 163 11.15 -21.42 -15.60
C VAL A 163 11.51 -22.15 -16.88
N ARG A 164 10.52 -22.68 -17.62
CA ARG A 164 10.77 -23.42 -18.88
C ARG A 164 11.27 -22.51 -20.01
N ILE A 165 10.80 -21.26 -20.05
CA ILE A 165 11.17 -20.25 -21.04
C ILE A 165 12.53 -19.66 -20.71
N LEU A 166 12.72 -19.21 -19.46
CA LEU A 166 13.98 -18.71 -18.94
C LEU A 166 15.06 -19.78 -19.05
N MET A 167 14.81 -21.06 -18.75
CA MET A 167 15.79 -22.12 -18.99
C MET A 167 16.19 -22.23 -20.47
N ARG A 168 15.26 -22.06 -21.42
CA ARG A 168 15.53 -22.12 -22.86
C ARG A 168 16.30 -20.90 -23.38
N TYR A 169 16.02 -19.72 -22.85
CA TYR A 169 16.64 -18.46 -23.29
C TYR A 169 17.93 -18.14 -22.51
N TRP A 170 18.05 -18.57 -21.26
CA TRP A 170 19.30 -18.47 -20.48
C TRP A 170 20.35 -19.48 -20.96
N SER A 171 19.94 -20.65 -21.48
CA SER A 171 20.90 -21.58 -22.12
C SER A 171 21.38 -21.12 -23.51
N THR A 172 20.75 -20.09 -24.07
CA THR A 172 21.09 -19.55 -25.40
C THR A 172 21.71 -18.16 -25.35
N SER A 173 21.89 -17.57 -24.16
CA SER A 173 22.76 -16.41 -23.97
C SER A 173 24.22 -16.87 -23.87
N PRO A 174 25.07 -16.60 -24.88
CA PRO A 174 26.50 -16.58 -24.65
C PRO A 174 26.80 -15.33 -23.81
N GLU A 175 27.60 -15.53 -22.76
CA GLU A 175 28.21 -14.47 -21.95
C GLU A 175 27.28 -13.66 -21.05
N ILE A 176 27.23 -14.08 -19.78
CA ILE A 176 27.34 -13.13 -18.67
C ILE A 176 28.73 -13.36 -18.07
N ARG A 177 29.67 -12.49 -18.42
CA ARG A 177 30.86 -12.19 -17.61
C ARG A 177 30.54 -10.93 -16.82
#